data_AF-A0A160FE27-F1
#
_entry.id   AF-A0A160FE27-F1
#
_cell.length_a   1.000
_cell.length_b   1.000
_cell.length_c   1.000
_cell.angle_alpha   90.00
_cell.angle_beta   90.00
_cell.angle_gamma   90.00
#
_symmetry.space_group_name_H-M   'P 1'
#
loop_
_entity.id
_entity.type
_entity.pdbx_description
1 polymer ?
#
loop_
_entity_poly.entity_id
_entity_poly.type
_entity_poly.pdbx_seq_one_letter_code
_entity_poly.pdbx_strand_id
1 'polypeptide(L)' 'MRTMHRPARNQKEPKPKRARKDFSERELRELMGMDRPVYRRGKGGAFRQR' A
#
# COMPACT_ATOMS: atom_id res chain seq x y z
N MET A 1 51.66 -9.67 -18.70
CA MET A 1 50.80 -9.15 -17.61
C MET A 1 49.48 -9.91 -17.64
N ARG A 2 49.10 -10.62 -16.57
CA ARG A 2 47.81 -11.34 -16.47
C ARG A 2 46.83 -10.50 -15.67
N THR A 3 45.74 -10.06 -16.29
CA THR A 3 44.64 -9.39 -15.58
C THR A 3 43.77 -10.44 -14.88
N MET A 4 43.61 -10.33 -13.57
CA MET A 4 42.70 -11.18 -12.81
C MET A 4 41.26 -10.71 -13.06
N HIS A 5 40.46 -11.55 -13.72
CA HIS A 5 39.03 -11.32 -13.89
C HIS A 5 38.31 -11.66 -12.58
N ARG A 6 37.98 -10.65 -11.78
CA ARG A 6 37.20 -10.83 -10.54
C ARG A 6 35.74 -11.10 -10.92
N PRO A 7 35.18 -12.30 -10.67
CA PRO A 7 33.78 -12.53 -10.98
C PRO A 7 32.92 -11.67 -10.06
N ALA A 8 32.02 -10.87 -10.65
CA ALA A 8 31.03 -10.08 -9.94
C ALA A 8 30.04 -11.03 -9.25
N ARG A 9 30.36 -11.46 -8.03
CA ARG A 9 29.44 -12.24 -7.20
C ARG A 9 28.31 -11.32 -6.75
N ASN A 10 27.07 -11.75 -7.02
CA ASN A 10 25.80 -11.21 -6.52
C ASN A 10 25.14 -10.07 -7.32
N GLN A 11 25.11 -10.15 -8.66
CA GLN A 11 24.10 -9.41 -9.42
C GLN A 11 22.77 -10.18 -9.33
N LYS A 12 21.98 -9.92 -8.28
CA LYS A 12 20.60 -10.41 -8.23
C LYS A 12 19.81 -9.67 -9.29
N GLU A 13 19.11 -10.40 -10.15
CA GLU A 13 18.21 -9.80 -11.14
C GLU A 13 17.20 -8.89 -10.45
N PRO A 14 17.01 -7.65 -10.93
CA PRO A 14 16.01 -6.75 -10.36
C PRO A 14 14.63 -7.38 -10.58
N LYS A 15 13.93 -7.70 -9.48
CA LYS A 15 12.57 -8.20 -9.55
C LYS A 15 11.68 -7.21 -10.30
N PRO A 16 10.78 -7.67 -11.18
CA PRO A 16 9.85 -6.77 -11.86
C PRO A 16 9.03 -6.02 -10.81
N LYS A 17 9.10 -4.68 -10.84
CA LYS A 17 8.26 -3.84 -10.00
C LYS A 17 6.83 -4.05 -10.47
N ARG A 18 5.93 -4.45 -9.56
CA ARG A 18 4.50 -4.55 -9.86
C ARG A 18 4.05 -3.20 -10.41
N ALA A 19 3.36 -3.21 -11.55
CA ALA A 19 2.78 -2.00 -12.13
C ALA A 19 1.94 -1.31 -11.05
N ARG A 20 2.19 -0.01 -10.85
CA ARG A 20 1.36 0.80 -9.97
C ARG A 20 -0.02 0.84 -10.63
N LYS A 21 -1.04 0.33 -9.94
CA LYS A 21 -2.42 0.56 -10.34
C LYS A 21 -2.74 1.99 -9.99
N ASP A 22 -3.14 2.76 -11.00
CA ASP A 22 -3.72 4.08 -10.76
C ASP A 22 -5.10 3.86 -10.16
N PHE A 23 -5.32 4.41 -8.97
CA PHE A 23 -6.62 4.37 -8.31
C PHE A 23 -7.46 5.55 -8.80
N SER A 24 -8.74 5.31 -9.01
CA SER A 24 -9.72 6.38 -9.15
C SER A 24 -9.89 7.13 -7.83
N GLU A 25 -10.39 8.37 -7.89
CA GLU A 25 -10.66 9.17 -6.69
C GLU A 25 -11.61 8.46 -5.73
N ARG A 26 -12.60 7.74 -6.26
CA ARG A 26 -13.53 6.93 -5.48
C ARG A 26 -12.82 5.79 -4.75
N GLU A 27 -11.96 5.04 -5.43
CA GLU A 27 -11.22 3.94 -4.80
C GLU A 27 -10.26 4.46 -3.73
N LEU A 28 -9.64 5.64 -3.95
CA LEU A 28 -8.84 6.29 -2.91
C LEU A 28 -9.69 6.65 -1.69
N ARG A 29 -10.88 7.20 -1.88
CA ARG A 29 -11.80 7.55 -0.77
C ARG A 29 -12.26 6.32 0.00
N GLU A 30 -12.61 5.24 -0.70
CA GLU A 30 -12.98 3.96 -0.08
C GLU A 30 -11.79 3.34 0.67
N LEU A 31 -10.59 3.30 0.06
CA LEU A 31 -9.36 2.79 0.67
C LEU A 31 -8.96 3.57 1.93
N MET A 32 -9.07 4.90 1.88
CA MET A 32 -8.78 5.79 3.00
C MET A 32 -9.90 5.82 4.04
N GLY A 33 -11.01 5.10 3.80
CA GLY A 33 -12.15 5.06 4.70
C GLY A 33 -12.85 6.41 4.86
N MET A 34 -12.70 7.31 3.89
CA MET A 34 -13.31 8.65 3.94
C MET A 34 -14.84 8.57 3.94
N ASP A 35 -15.39 7.56 3.26
CA ASP A 35 -16.84 7.32 3.19
C ASP A 35 -17.34 6.36 4.29
N ARG A 36 -16.50 6.02 5.27
CA ARG A 36 -16.87 5.10 6.35
C ARG A 36 -17.76 5.82 7.37
N PRO A 37 -18.97 5.30 7.69
CA PRO A 37 -19.83 5.93 8.68
C PRO A 37 -19.19 5.87 10.07
N VAL A 38 -19.20 7.01 10.77
CA VAL A 38 -18.71 7.10 12.15
C VAL A 38 -19.85 6.76 13.09
N TYR A 39 -19.86 5.53 13.61
CA TYR A 39 -20.78 5.14 14.67
C TYR A 39 -20.36 5.79 15.99
N ARG A 40 -21.15 6.75 16.47
CA ARG A 40 -20.95 7.30 17.82
C ARG A 40 -21.70 6.43 18.82
N ARG A 41 -21.09 6.21 19.98
CA ARG A 41 -21.80 5.65 21.15
C ARG A 41 -22.59 6.77 21.80
N GLY A 42 -23.89 6.57 21.97
CA GLY A 42 -24.73 7.45 22.78
C GLY A 42 -24.43 7.28 24.28
N LYS A 43 -24.95 8.22 25.09
CA LYS A 43 -24.99 8.07 26.55
C LYS A 43 -25.84 6.83 26.86
N GLY A 44 -25.26 5.82 27.51
CA GLY A 44 -25.89 4.50 27.74
C GLY A 44 -25.41 3.36 26.84
N GLY A 45 -24.40 3.57 25.98
CA GLY A 45 -23.73 2.48 25.24
C GLY A 45 -24.44 2.03 23.96
N ALA A 46 -25.64 2.53 23.67
CA ALA A 46 -26.33 2.29 22.40
C ALA A 46 -25.61 2.99 21.24
N PHE A 47 -25.47 2.30 20.10
CA PHE A 47 -24.97 2.90 18.86
C PHE A 47 -25.99 3.89 18.29
N ARG A 48 -25.53 5.08 17.89
CA ARG A 48 -26.33 6.08 17.19
C ARG A 48 -25.70 6.41 15.84
N GLN A 49 -26.45 6.19 14.78
CA GLN A 49 -26.20 6.80 13.47
C GLN A 49 -26.73 8.24 13.52
N ARG A 50 -25.96 9.19 12.99
CA ARG A 50 -26.42 10.57 12.81
C ARG A 50 -27.21 10.70 11.51
#